data_AF-A0A2W5ETT2-F1
#
_entry.id   AF-A0A2W5ETT2-F1
#
_cell.length_a   1.000
_cell.length_b   1.000
_cell.length_c   1.000
_cell.angle_alpha   90.00
_cell.angle_beta   90.00
_cell.angle_gamma   90.00
#
_symmetry.space_group_name_H-M   'P 1'
#
loop_
_entity.id
_entity.type
_entity.pdbx_description
1 polymer ?
#
loop_
_entity_poly.entity_id
_entity_poly.type
_entity_poly.pdbx_seq_one_letter_code
_entity_poly.pdbx_strand_id
1 'polypeptide(L)' 'RAVADSLGRHHQLQNLSIHDGSLFPTSIGANPQLSVYGLTAQLATQLAERLKA' A
#
# COMPACT_ATOMS: atom_id res chain seq x y z
N ARG A 1 0.03 1.04 -16.58
CA ARG A 1 -0.48 1.99 -15.57
C ARG A 1 -0.83 1.19 -14.33
N ALA A 2 -0.41 1.60 -13.13
CA ALA A 2 -0.72 0.88 -11.89
C ALA A 2 -2.20 1.05 -11.48
N VAL A 3 -2.70 0.19 -10.59
CA VAL A 3 -4.08 0.24 -10.04
C VAL A 3 -4.19 1.26 -8.91
N ALA A 4 -3.12 1.43 -8.14
CA ALA A 4 -3.04 2.36 -7.02
C ALA A 4 -1.81 3.28 -7.12
N ASP A 5 -1.87 4.43 -6.45
CA ASP A 5 -0.74 5.36 -6.30
C ASP A 5 0.29 4.87 -5.27
N SER A 6 1.36 5.64 -5.07
CA SER A 6 2.43 5.32 -4.10
C SER A 6 1.98 5.33 -2.64
N LEU A 7 0.79 5.83 -2.36
CA LEU A 7 0.15 5.85 -1.04
C LEU A 7 -0.91 4.76 -0.90
N GLY A 8 -0.96 3.82 -1.85
CA GLY A 8 -1.89 2.69 -1.87
C GLY A 8 -3.32 3.08 -2.23
N ARG A 9 -3.60 4.31 -2.69
CA ARG A 9 -4.96 4.76 -3.02
C ARG A 9 -5.35 4.31 -4.41
N HIS A 10 -6.56 3.75 -4.55
CA HIS A 10 -7.09 3.36 -5.84
C HIS A 10 -7.29 4.59 -6.74
N HIS A 11 -6.91 4.53 -8.01
CA HIS A 11 -6.99 5.70 -8.89
C HIS A 11 -8.43 6.07 -9.29
N GLN A 12 -9.33 5.09 -9.39
CA GLN A 12 -10.69 5.30 -9.89
C GLN A 12 -11.75 5.32 -8.78
N LEU A 13 -11.43 4.85 -7.58
CA LEU A 13 -12.39 4.69 -6.49
C LEU A 13 -11.95 5.55 -5.33
N GLN A 14 -12.84 6.41 -4.86
CA GLN A 14 -12.59 7.25 -3.71
C GLN A 14 -12.65 6.43 -2.43
N ASN A 15 -11.88 6.85 -1.41
CA ASN A 15 -11.86 6.24 -0.08
C ASN A 15 -11.55 4.73 -0.06
N LEU A 16 -10.86 4.23 -1.09
CA LEU A 16 -10.37 2.86 -1.17
C LEU A 16 -8.84 2.85 -1.21
N SER A 17 -8.21 2.11 -0.29
CA SER A 17 -6.77 1.89 -0.25
C SER A 17 -6.41 0.41 -0.07
N ILE A 18 -5.30 -0.01 -0.68
CA ILE A 18 -4.78 -1.38 -0.66
C ILE A 18 -3.47 -1.39 0.11
N HIS A 19 -3.34 -2.21 1.16
CA HIS A 19 -2.11 -2.30 1.97
C HIS A 19 -1.68 -3.78 2.09
N ASP A 20 -1.20 -4.35 1.00
CA ASP A 20 -0.67 -5.72 0.95
C ASP A 20 0.41 -5.87 -0.14
N GLY A 21 0.80 -7.11 -0.44
CA GLY A 21 1.81 -7.42 -1.46
C GLY A 21 1.37 -7.13 -2.90
N SER A 22 0.09 -6.84 -3.18
CA SER A 22 -0.38 -6.53 -4.53
C SER A 22 0.17 -5.18 -5.04
N LEU A 23 0.71 -4.35 -4.14
CA LEU A 23 1.37 -3.10 -4.47
C LEU A 23 2.81 -3.26 -4.93
N PHE A 24 3.42 -4.44 -4.78
CA PHE A 24 4.77 -4.64 -5.31
C PHE A 24 4.74 -4.56 -6.85
N PRO A 25 5.57 -3.71 -7.47
CA PRO A 25 5.56 -3.54 -8.92
C PRO A 25 6.12 -4.77 -9.66
N THR A 26 6.86 -5.61 -8.96
CA THR A 26 7.44 -6.86 -9.46
C THR A 26 7.50 -7.90 -8.35
N SER A 27 7.66 -9.17 -8.72
CA SER A 27 7.96 -10.23 -7.76
C SER A 27 9.28 -9.96 -7.04
N ILE A 28 9.37 -10.43 -5.79
CA ILE A 28 10.57 -10.38 -4.97
C ILE A 28 11.19 -11.79 -4.97
N GLY A 29 12.49 -11.90 -5.22
CA GLY A 29 13.22 -13.19 -5.26
C GLY A 29 13.52 -13.82 -3.90
N ALA A 30 12.91 -13.31 -2.83
CA ALA A 30 13.05 -13.75 -1.45
C ALA A 30 11.66 -13.80 -0.80
N ASN A 31 11.56 -14.42 0.38
CA ASN A 31 10.30 -14.45 1.13
C ASN A 31 9.78 -13.01 1.36
N PRO A 32 8.59 -12.63 0.85
CA PRO A 32 8.11 -11.26 0.86
C PRO A 32 7.55 -10.81 2.22
N GLN A 33 7.48 -11.68 3.23
CA GLN A 33 6.77 -11.43 4.49
C GLN A 33 7.16 -10.12 5.17
N LEU A 34 8.46 -9.89 5.41
CA LEU A 34 8.92 -8.66 6.07
C LEU A 34 8.68 -7.42 5.21
N SER A 35 8.82 -7.54 3.89
CA SER A 35 8.53 -6.44 2.96
C SER A 35 7.05 -6.07 2.99
N VAL A 36 6.15 -7.06 3.04
CA VAL A 36 4.70 -6.82 3.14
C VAL A 36 4.37 -6.15 4.47
N TYR A 37 4.93 -6.63 5.58
CA TYR A 37 4.70 -6.01 6.90
C TYR A 37 5.20 -4.57 6.97
N GLY A 38 6.43 -4.30 6.47
CA GLY A 38 6.98 -2.95 6.44
C GLY A 38 6.16 -1.98 5.59
N LEU A 39 5.79 -2.40 4.38
CA LEU A 39 4.95 -1.58 3.49
C LEU A 39 3.57 -1.30 4.11
N THR A 40 2.92 -2.34 4.65
CA THR A 40 1.61 -2.23 5.29
C THR A 40 1.65 -1.28 6.48
N ALA A 41 2.66 -1.40 7.34
CA ALA A 41 2.82 -0.52 8.50
C ALA A 41 3.03 0.95 8.08
N GLN A 42 3.86 1.20 7.07
CA GLN A 42 4.11 2.54 6.53
C GLN A 42 2.82 3.17 5.97
N LEU A 43 2.06 2.43 5.17
CA LEU A 43 0.84 2.93 4.53
C LEU A 43 -0.30 3.11 5.55
N ALA A 44 -0.46 2.17 6.49
CA ALA A 44 -1.44 2.27 7.56
C ALA A 44 -1.19 3.49 8.47
N THR A 45 0.08 3.75 8.81
CA THR A 45 0.46 4.94 9.60
C THR A 45 0.07 6.22 8.87
N GLN A 46 0.41 6.34 7.59
CA GLN A 46 0.02 7.50 6.79
C GLN A 46 -1.49 7.62 6.61
N LEU A 47 -2.22 6.52 6.46
CA LEU A 47 -3.68 6.55 6.41
C LEU A 47 -4.26 7.09 7.72
N ALA A 48 -3.77 6.62 8.87
CA ALA A 48 -4.23 7.06 10.18
C ALA A 48 -4.03 8.58 10.37
N GLU A 49 -2.87 9.12 9.97
CA GLU A 49 -2.62 10.57 10.05
C GLU A 49 -3.59 11.39 9.19
N ARG A 50 -3.93 10.89 7.99
CA ARG A 50 -4.89 11.59 7.11
C ARG A 50 -6.33 11.56 7.60
N LEU A 51 -6.72 10.51 8.34
CA LEU A 51 -8.08 10.38 8.86
C LEU A 51 -8.32 11.21 10.13
N LYS A 52 -7.25 11.68 10.78
CA LYS A 52 -7.33 12.60 11.92
C LYS A 52 -7.53 14.06 11.51
N ALA A 53 -7.15 14.40 10.27
CA ALA A 53 -7.27 15.73 9.69
C ALA A 53 -8.68 15.96 9.11
#